data_AF-A0A9E1YW68-F1
#
_entry.id   AF-A0A9E1YW68-F1
#
_cell.length_a   1.000
_cell.length_b   1.000
_cell.length_c   1.000
_cell.angle_alpha   90.00
_cell.angle_beta   90.00
_cell.angle_gamma   90.00
#
_symmetry.space_group_name_H-M   'P 1'
#
loop_
_entity.id
_entity.type
_entity.pdbx_description
1 polymer ?
#
loop_
_entity_poly.entity_id
_entity_poly.type
_entity_poly.pdbx_seq_one_letter_code
_entity_poly.pdbx_strand_id
1 'polypeptide(L)'
;MIWGGLHGLALALNHGWRHLTGNDRAAIWPGRAFAAVLTFLFVTTAWVFFRAGSLDTASNILAGMAGLNGVVLPETYGARLGALGDMALGWGWRFEEMYLFLGLEQVLWLTGLLALAWLRPNALEWTRYSPPDGEVMEPRGLWRRLSWRPSVLWALCLSGMAVLSLVLMSRTGEFLYFQF
;
A
#
# COMPACT_ATOMS: atom_id res chain seq x y z
N MET A 1 2.92 20.56 -1.12
CA MET A 1 3.13 21.11 0.25
C MET A 1 2.46 20.27 1.33
N ILE A 2 1.17 19.94 1.21
CA ILE A 2 0.38 19.21 2.24
C ILE A 2 0.98 17.84 2.58
N TRP A 3 1.35 17.05 1.58
CA TRP A 3 1.98 15.73 1.80
C TRP A 3 3.21 15.81 2.72
N GLY A 4 4.13 16.75 2.45
CA GLY A 4 5.33 16.93 3.27
C GLY A 4 5.00 17.42 4.69
N GLY A 5 4.03 18.34 4.82
CA GLY A 5 3.57 18.82 6.13
C GLY A 5 2.95 17.72 7.00
N LEU A 6 2.12 16.85 6.41
CA LEU A 6 1.53 15.70 7.10
C LEU A 6 2.62 14.74 7.59
N HIS A 7 3.60 14.41 6.75
CA HIS A 7 4.70 13.52 7.14
C HIS A 7 5.58 14.13 8.22
N GLY A 8 5.89 15.43 8.12
CA GLY A 8 6.63 16.16 9.14
C GLY A 8 5.93 16.14 10.49
N LEU A 9 4.61 16.39 10.51
CA LEU A 9 3.79 16.31 11.72
C LEU A 9 3.75 14.88 12.28
N ALA A 10 3.54 13.88 11.43
CA ALA A 10 3.53 12.47 11.84
C ALA A 10 4.86 12.05 12.46
N LEU A 11 5.98 12.48 11.90
CA LEU A 11 7.30 12.27 12.48
C LEU A 11 7.43 12.99 13.82
N ALA A 12 7.07 14.27 13.94
CA ALA A 12 7.14 15.00 15.20
C ALA A 12 6.31 14.32 16.31
N LEU A 13 5.09 13.89 15.99
CA LEU A 13 4.23 13.12 16.89
C LEU A 13 4.86 11.78 17.28
N ASN A 14 5.42 11.05 16.33
CA ASN A 14 6.10 9.78 16.59
C ASN A 14 7.32 9.96 17.51
N HIS A 15 8.14 11.00 17.30
CA HIS A 15 9.27 11.30 18.17
C HIS A 15 8.80 11.70 19.58
N GLY A 16 7.78 12.56 19.69
CA GLY A 16 7.18 12.94 20.97
C GLY A 16 6.62 11.73 21.72
N TRP A 17 5.90 10.84 21.02
CA TRP A 17 5.38 9.61 21.60
C TRP A 17 6.50 8.70 22.13
N ARG A 18 7.57 8.48 21.35
CA ARG A 18 8.73 7.67 21.75
C ARG A 18 9.47 8.29 22.95
N HIS A 19 9.54 9.62 23.01
CA HIS A 19 10.13 10.33 24.14
C HIS A 19 9.31 10.14 25.43
N LEU A 20 7.98 10.20 25.35
CA LEU A 20 7.09 10.07 26.52
C LEU A 20 6.90 8.61 26.99
N THR A 21 6.89 7.65 26.07
CA THR A 21 6.53 6.25 26.37
C THR A 21 7.73 5.31 26.46
N GLY A 22 8.93 5.79 26.12
CA GLY A 22 10.10 4.94 25.91
C GLY A 22 9.96 4.08 24.64
N ASN A 23 11.04 3.40 24.25
CA ASN A 23 11.05 2.60 23.02
C ASN A 23 10.33 1.24 23.18
N ASP A 24 9.95 0.86 24.40
CA ASP A 24 9.60 -0.53 24.74
C ASP A 24 8.09 -0.82 24.79
N ARG A 25 7.20 0.18 24.81
CA ARG A 25 5.74 -0.08 24.91
C ARG A 25 5.10 -0.59 23.62
N ALA A 26 5.74 -0.36 22.48
CA ALA A 26 5.39 -1.04 21.24
C ALA A 26 5.88 -2.50 21.19
N ALA A 27 6.48 -3.06 22.25
CA ALA A 27 7.03 -4.42 22.21
C ALA A 27 5.98 -5.54 22.25
N ILE A 28 4.74 -5.26 22.72
CA ILE A 28 3.65 -6.26 22.72
C ILE A 28 2.92 -6.31 21.38
N TRP A 29 2.62 -7.53 20.91
CA TRP A 29 2.07 -7.80 19.57
C TRP A 29 0.83 -6.95 19.19
N PRO A 30 -0.18 -6.72 20.06
CA PRO A 30 -1.32 -5.87 19.73
C PRO A 30 -0.93 -4.41 19.47
N GLY A 31 0.03 -3.88 20.24
CA GLY A 31 0.54 -2.52 20.05
C GLY A 31 1.25 -2.34 18.72
N ARG A 32 2.02 -3.36 18.29
CA ARG A 32 2.69 -3.38 16.98
C ARG A 32 1.69 -3.42 15.84
N ALA A 33 0.69 -4.30 15.94
CA ALA A 33 -0.34 -4.44 14.92
C ALA A 33 -1.15 -3.14 14.78
N PHE A 34 -1.55 -2.53 15.89
CA PHE A 34 -2.25 -1.25 15.89
C PHE A 34 -1.41 -0.14 15.26
N ALA A 35 -0.14 0.00 15.67
CA ALA A 35 0.77 0.99 15.09
C ALA A 35 0.95 0.78 13.58
N ALA A 36 1.11 -0.47 13.14
CA ALA A 36 1.24 -0.79 11.72
C ALA A 36 -0.01 -0.41 10.91
N VAL A 37 -1.21 -0.74 11.40
CA VAL A 37 -2.48 -0.35 10.76
C VAL A 37 -2.63 1.16 10.73
N LEU A 38 -2.33 1.85 11.84
CA LEU A 38 -2.40 3.31 11.91
C LEU A 38 -1.45 3.97 10.91
N THR A 39 -0.20 3.50 10.83
CA THR A 39 0.77 3.98 9.84
C THR A 39 0.31 3.70 8.42
N PHE A 40 -0.22 2.50 8.14
CA PHE A 40 -0.72 2.14 6.82
C PHE A 40 -1.88 3.05 6.38
N LEU A 41 -2.86 3.29 7.26
CA LEU A 41 -3.99 4.18 6.98
C LEU A 41 -3.53 5.62 6.78
N PHE A 42 -2.63 6.12 7.64
CA PHE A 42 -2.05 7.45 7.50
C PHE A 42 -1.35 7.61 6.14
N VAL A 43 -0.46 6.69 5.79
CA VAL A 43 0.29 6.76 4.52
C VAL A 43 -0.65 6.67 3.33
N THR A 44 -1.63 5.76 3.35
CA THR A 44 -2.62 5.60 2.27
C THR A 44 -3.44 6.88 2.07
N THR A 45 -3.84 7.52 3.17
CA THR A 45 -4.56 8.80 3.15
C THR A 45 -3.66 9.93 2.63
N ALA A 46 -2.41 9.99 3.10
CA ALA A 46 -1.47 11.03 2.70
C ALA A 46 -1.13 10.96 1.21
N TRP A 47 -1.05 9.76 0.62
CA TRP A 47 -0.84 9.56 -0.82
C TRP A 47 -1.92 10.21 -1.70
N VAL A 48 -3.15 10.38 -1.19
CA VAL A 48 -4.22 11.08 -1.92
C VAL A 48 -3.83 12.52 -2.21
N PHE A 49 -3.32 13.25 -1.20
CA PHE A 49 -2.87 14.65 -1.36
C PHE A 49 -1.62 14.80 -2.25
N PHE A 50 -0.85 13.73 -2.43
CA PHE A 50 0.28 13.73 -3.35
C PHE A 50 -0.14 13.53 -4.80
N ARG A 51 -1.16 12.69 -5.02
CA ARG A 51 -1.59 12.28 -6.36
C ARG A 51 -2.71 13.14 -6.95
N ALA A 52 -3.57 13.72 -6.12
CA ALA A 52 -4.69 14.54 -6.58
C ALA A 52 -4.20 15.88 -7.15
N GLY A 53 -4.79 16.30 -8.29
CA GLY A 53 -4.46 17.58 -8.93
C GLY A 53 -5.03 18.82 -8.22
N SER A 54 -5.94 18.64 -7.26
CA SER A 54 -6.54 19.74 -6.49
C SER A 54 -7.03 19.27 -5.10
N LEU A 55 -7.28 20.24 -4.22
CA LEU A 55 -7.86 20.00 -2.89
C LEU A 55 -9.28 19.42 -2.96
N ASP A 56 -10.09 19.89 -3.91
CA ASP A 56 -11.45 19.38 -4.11
C ASP A 56 -11.40 17.92 -4.57
N THR A 57 -10.48 17.59 -5.49
CA THR A 57 -10.29 16.20 -5.95
C THR A 57 -9.81 15.31 -4.81
N ALA A 58 -8.84 15.78 -4.01
CA ALA A 58 -8.37 15.04 -2.85
C ALA A 58 -9.51 14.77 -1.85
N SER A 59 -10.33 15.79 -1.55
CA SER A 59 -11.46 15.69 -0.62
C SER A 59 -12.51 14.71 -1.13
N ASN A 60 -12.83 14.74 -2.42
CA ASN A 60 -13.77 13.79 -3.04
C ASN A 60 -13.25 12.34 -3.01
N ILE A 61 -11.95 12.13 -3.25
CA ILE A 61 -11.34 10.79 -3.13
C ILE A 61 -11.38 10.30 -1.68
N LEU A 62 -11.03 11.15 -0.71
CA LEU A 62 -11.07 10.79 0.71
C LEU A 62 -12.49 10.49 1.19
N ALA A 63 -13.48 11.26 0.77
CA ALA A 63 -14.89 10.98 1.02
C ALA A 63 -15.30 9.62 0.44
N GLY A 64 -14.85 9.30 -0.77
CA GLY A 64 -15.05 7.98 -1.37
C GLY A 64 -14.39 6.85 -0.58
N MET A 65 -13.14 7.03 -0.14
CA MET A 65 -12.42 6.05 0.69
C MET A 65 -13.10 5.81 2.04
N ALA A 66 -13.72 6.84 2.62
CA ALA A 66 -14.50 6.74 3.84
C ALA A 66 -15.94 6.22 3.64
N GLY A 67 -16.35 5.96 2.39
CA GLY A 67 -17.71 5.50 2.04
C GLY A 67 -18.77 6.60 2.08
N LEU A 68 -18.39 7.86 2.20
CA LEU A 68 -19.32 9.00 2.26
C LEU A 68 -20.02 9.29 0.92
N ASN A 69 -19.45 8.81 -0.19
CA ASN A 69 -20.06 8.88 -1.52
C ASN A 69 -20.98 7.68 -1.81
N GLY A 70 -21.30 6.88 -0.78
CA GLY A 70 -22.00 5.61 -0.92
C GLY A 70 -21.05 4.45 -1.25
N VAL A 71 -21.57 3.23 -1.12
CA VAL A 71 -20.85 2.01 -1.43
C VAL A 71 -21.52 1.35 -2.62
N VAL A 72 -20.77 1.27 -3.72
CA VAL A 72 -21.17 0.55 -4.91
C VAL A 72 -20.26 -0.67 -5.02
N LEU A 73 -20.81 -1.82 -5.38
CA LEU A 73 -20.09 -3.06 -5.64
C LEU A 73 -20.38 -3.54 -7.07
N PRO A 74 -19.48 -4.34 -7.68
CA PRO A 74 -19.76 -4.95 -8.97
C PRO A 74 -21.03 -5.80 -8.94
N GLU A 75 -21.86 -5.70 -9.98
CA GLU A 75 -23.08 -6.50 -10.11
C GLU A 75 -22.83 -8.02 -9.92
N THR A 76 -21.67 -8.51 -10.37
CA THR A 76 -21.24 -9.91 -10.20
C THR A 76 -21.19 -10.38 -8.74
N TYR A 77 -21.12 -9.46 -7.77
CA TYR A 77 -21.10 -9.79 -6.34
C TYR A 77 -22.50 -10.03 -5.80
N GLY A 78 -23.53 -9.36 -6.33
CA GLY A 78 -24.91 -9.49 -5.83
C GLY A 78 -25.37 -10.95 -5.86
N ALA A 79 -25.21 -11.62 -7.00
CA ALA A 79 -25.57 -13.04 -7.15
C ALA A 79 -24.70 -14.00 -6.31
N ARG A 80 -23.45 -13.63 -6.00
CA ARG A 80 -22.50 -14.49 -5.25
C ARG A 80 -22.63 -14.37 -3.75
N LEU A 81 -23.03 -13.20 -3.25
CA LEU A 81 -23.14 -12.91 -1.82
C LEU A 81 -24.45 -13.45 -1.22
N GLY A 82 -25.46 -13.73 -2.03
CA GLY A 82 -26.76 -14.25 -1.58
C GLY A 82 -27.36 -13.37 -0.48
N ALA A 83 -27.68 -13.96 0.68
CA ALA A 83 -28.24 -13.25 1.82
C ALA A 83 -27.39 -12.05 2.31
N LEU A 84 -26.06 -12.10 2.15
CA LEU A 84 -25.19 -10.96 2.47
C LEU A 84 -25.36 -9.80 1.47
N GLY A 85 -25.67 -10.10 0.22
CA GLY A 85 -26.00 -9.12 -0.80
C GLY A 85 -27.33 -8.42 -0.50
N ASP A 86 -28.34 -9.19 -0.10
CA ASP A 86 -29.64 -8.64 0.31
C ASP A 86 -29.52 -7.73 1.55
N MET A 87 -28.71 -8.13 2.53
CA MET A 87 -28.38 -7.28 3.68
C MET A 87 -27.67 -5.99 3.26
N ALA A 88 -26.73 -6.06 2.32
CA ALA A 88 -26.01 -4.90 1.83
C ALA A 88 -26.95 -3.91 1.11
N LEU A 89 -27.90 -4.40 0.31
CA LEU A 89 -28.96 -3.57 -0.27
C LEU A 89 -29.77 -2.85 0.81
N GLY A 90 -30.08 -3.54 1.92
CA GLY A 90 -30.75 -2.95 3.09
C GLY A 90 -29.95 -1.83 3.78
N TRP A 91 -28.62 -1.85 3.68
CA TRP A 91 -27.73 -0.78 4.16
C TRP A 91 -27.51 0.34 3.13
N GLY A 92 -28.22 0.29 2.00
CA GLY A 92 -28.12 1.29 0.92
C GLY A 92 -26.93 1.08 -0.01
N TRP A 93 -26.27 -0.08 0.03
CA TRP A 93 -25.24 -0.42 -0.94
C TRP A 93 -25.88 -0.72 -2.30
N ARG A 94 -25.16 -0.44 -3.38
CA ARG A 94 -25.66 -0.64 -4.75
C ARG A 94 -24.79 -1.65 -5.48
N PHE A 95 -25.41 -2.43 -6.35
CA PHE A 95 -24.71 -3.37 -7.23
C PHE A 95 -24.87 -2.88 -8.66
N GLU A 96 -23.79 -2.38 -9.26
CA GLU A 96 -23.79 -1.74 -10.57
C GLU A 96 -22.61 -2.22 -11.42
N GLU A 97 -22.71 -2.05 -12.75
CA GLU A 97 -21.57 -2.28 -13.64
C GLU A 97 -20.47 -1.25 -13.38
N MET A 98 -19.27 -1.74 -13.10
CA MET A 98 -18.12 -0.91 -12.76
C MET A 98 -17.06 -0.94 -13.86
N TYR A 99 -16.55 0.23 -14.24
CA TYR A 99 -15.54 0.34 -15.29
C TYR A 99 -14.10 0.07 -14.81
N LEU A 100 -13.77 0.43 -13.56
CA LEU A 100 -12.39 0.34 -13.04
C LEU A 100 -12.13 -0.90 -12.17
N PHE A 101 -13.18 -1.46 -11.58
CA PHE A 101 -13.09 -2.57 -10.65
C PHE A 101 -14.03 -3.68 -11.10
N LEU A 102 -13.48 -4.65 -11.84
CA LEU A 102 -14.26 -5.70 -12.53
C LEU A 102 -14.59 -6.91 -11.63
N GLY A 103 -14.30 -6.82 -10.33
CA GLY A 103 -14.71 -7.80 -9.33
C GLY A 103 -13.59 -8.66 -8.75
N LEU A 104 -13.85 -9.97 -8.65
CA LEU A 104 -13.08 -10.88 -7.79
C LEU A 104 -11.61 -10.95 -8.18
N GLU A 105 -11.29 -10.85 -9.47
CA GLU A 105 -9.93 -10.88 -9.95
C GLU A 105 -9.10 -9.73 -9.35
N GLN A 106 -9.60 -8.51 -9.38
CA GLN A 106 -8.93 -7.37 -8.75
C GLN A 106 -8.79 -7.54 -7.25
N VAL A 107 -9.79 -8.11 -6.56
CA VAL A 107 -9.68 -8.42 -5.13
C VAL A 107 -8.55 -9.39 -4.88
N LEU A 108 -8.46 -10.48 -5.66
CA LEU A 108 -7.40 -11.47 -5.53
C LEU A 108 -6.02 -10.84 -5.78
N TRP A 109 -5.89 -10.00 -6.80
CA TRP A 109 -4.66 -9.26 -7.08
C TRP A 109 -4.28 -8.32 -5.93
N LEU A 110 -5.21 -7.47 -5.49
CA LEU A 110 -4.96 -6.51 -4.41
C LEU A 110 -4.62 -7.22 -3.09
N THR A 111 -5.31 -8.31 -2.78
CA THR A 111 -5.07 -9.11 -1.58
C THR A 111 -3.73 -9.82 -1.65
N GLY A 112 -3.38 -10.39 -2.81
CA GLY A 112 -2.08 -11.00 -3.05
C GLY A 112 -0.94 -10.00 -2.94
N LEU A 113 -1.08 -8.81 -3.52
CA LEU A 113 -0.09 -7.73 -3.42
C LEU A 113 0.02 -7.18 -1.99
N LEU A 114 -1.09 -7.03 -1.28
CA LEU A 114 -1.10 -6.62 0.12
C LEU A 114 -0.40 -7.67 0.99
N ALA A 115 -0.68 -8.95 0.77
CA ALA A 115 -0.01 -10.04 1.47
C ALA A 115 1.50 -10.03 1.17
N LEU A 116 1.90 -9.78 -0.08
CA LEU A 116 3.32 -9.61 -0.42
C LEU A 116 3.92 -8.41 0.31
N ALA A 117 3.25 -7.25 0.34
CA ALA A 117 3.73 -6.06 1.02
C ALA A 117 3.90 -6.26 2.55
N TRP A 118 3.03 -7.07 3.17
CA TRP A 118 3.04 -7.32 4.62
C TRP A 118 3.94 -8.47 5.05
N LEU A 119 4.16 -9.47 4.20
CA LEU A 119 4.87 -10.70 4.56
C LEU A 119 6.30 -10.77 4.01
N ARG A 120 6.62 -10.00 2.98
CA ARG A 120 7.97 -9.99 2.38
C ARG A 120 8.90 -9.09 3.20
N PRO A 121 10.20 -9.43 3.27
CA PRO A 121 11.18 -8.52 3.83
C PRO A 121 11.14 -7.21 3.04
N ASN A 122 11.20 -6.08 3.74
CA ASN A 122 11.32 -4.78 3.07
C ASN A 122 12.66 -4.70 2.31
N ALA A 123 12.82 -3.68 1.47
CA ALA A 123 14.03 -3.54 0.64
C ALA A 123 15.33 -3.51 1.46
N LEU A 124 15.33 -2.85 2.62
CA LEU A 124 16.51 -2.73 3.48
C LEU A 124 16.91 -4.09 4.09
N GLU A 125 15.93 -4.86 4.57
CA GLU A 125 16.12 -6.22 5.06
C GLU A 125 16.65 -7.13 3.94
N TRP A 126 16.04 -7.03 2.75
CA TRP A 126 16.39 -7.89 1.62
C TRP A 126 17.83 -7.66 1.12
N THR A 127 18.31 -6.42 1.16
CA THR A 127 19.70 -6.06 0.83
C THR A 127 20.67 -6.21 2.01
N ARG A 128 20.16 -6.54 3.22
CA ARG A 128 20.94 -6.58 4.48
C ARG A 128 21.70 -5.27 4.73
N TYR A 129 21.06 -4.15 4.42
CA TYR A 129 21.66 -2.85 4.63
C TYR A 129 21.88 -2.62 6.13
N SER A 130 23.08 -2.18 6.51
CA SER A 130 23.42 -1.79 7.88
C SER A 130 23.35 -0.27 7.99
N PRO A 131 22.33 0.30 8.66
CA PRO A 131 22.29 1.74 8.91
C PRO A 131 23.42 2.15 9.87
N PRO A 132 23.95 3.38 9.78
CA PRO A 132 25.01 3.87 10.69
C PRO A 132 24.62 3.80 12.18
N ASP A 133 23.35 4.07 12.51
CA ASP A 133 22.84 4.15 13.88
C ASP A 133 21.72 3.12 14.18
N GLY A 134 21.63 2.06 13.38
CA GLY A 134 20.53 1.09 13.44
C GLY A 134 21.00 -0.35 13.54
N GLU A 135 20.18 -1.22 14.11
CA GLU A 135 20.42 -2.65 14.08
C GLU A 135 20.24 -3.20 12.66
N VAL A 136 21.12 -4.13 12.27
CA VAL A 136 20.97 -4.86 11.00
C VAL A 136 19.74 -5.76 11.12
N MET A 137 18.72 -5.45 10.33
CA MET A 137 17.53 -6.30 10.23
C MET A 137 17.80 -7.44 9.24
N GLU A 138 18.07 -8.63 9.75
CA GLU A 138 18.30 -9.82 8.91
C GLU A 138 16.99 -10.53 8.55
N PRO A 139 16.77 -10.89 7.26
CA PRO A 139 15.64 -11.70 6.85
C PRO A 139 15.65 -13.08 7.51
N ARG A 140 14.47 -13.62 7.84
CA ARG A 140 14.31 -14.95 8.45
C ARG A 140 13.96 -16.03 7.42
N GLY A 141 14.32 -17.28 7.73
CA GLY A 141 13.92 -18.47 6.96
C GLY A 141 14.40 -18.47 5.51
N LEU A 142 13.48 -18.77 4.58
CA LEU A 142 13.75 -18.81 3.13
C LEU A 142 14.28 -17.47 2.60
N TRP A 143 13.81 -16.35 3.15
CA TRP A 143 14.22 -15.01 2.74
C TRP A 143 15.70 -14.72 2.99
N ARG A 144 16.31 -15.38 3.99
CA ARG A 144 17.76 -15.28 4.21
C ARG A 144 18.57 -15.89 3.06
N ARG A 145 18.03 -16.93 2.40
CA ARG A 145 18.68 -17.57 1.25
C ARG A 145 18.44 -16.78 -0.04
N LEU A 146 17.28 -16.14 -0.15
CA LEU A 146 16.88 -15.31 -1.29
C LEU A 146 17.29 -13.84 -1.16
N SER A 147 17.95 -13.44 -0.08
CA SER A 147 18.46 -12.08 0.11
C SER A 147 19.40 -11.70 -1.02
N TRP A 148 19.36 -10.45 -1.45
CA TRP A 148 20.24 -9.96 -2.50
C TRP A 148 21.71 -10.16 -2.13
N ARG A 149 22.51 -10.59 -3.09
CA ARG A 149 23.96 -10.71 -2.99
C ARG A 149 24.57 -10.33 -4.34
N PRO A 150 25.68 -9.59 -4.40
CA PRO A 150 26.35 -9.33 -5.66
C PRO A 150 26.88 -10.65 -6.24
N SER A 151 26.23 -11.17 -7.28
CA SER A 151 26.60 -12.41 -7.96
C SER A 151 26.27 -12.34 -9.45
N VAL A 152 26.94 -13.15 -10.26
CA VAL A 152 26.68 -13.24 -11.71
C VAL A 152 25.24 -13.66 -11.98
N LEU A 153 24.69 -14.59 -11.18
CA LEU A 153 23.29 -15.00 -11.30
C LEU A 153 22.33 -13.83 -11.08
N TRP A 154 22.53 -13.03 -10.03
CA TRP A 154 21.71 -11.84 -9.79
C TRP A 154 21.89 -10.80 -10.90
N ALA A 155 23.11 -10.60 -11.40
CA ALA A 155 23.37 -9.69 -12.52
C ALA A 155 22.63 -10.13 -13.79
N LEU A 156 22.66 -11.42 -14.13
CA LEU A 156 21.93 -11.98 -15.28
C LEU A 156 20.41 -11.86 -15.09
N CYS A 157 19.89 -12.20 -13.91
CA CYS A 157 18.46 -12.07 -13.60
C CYS A 157 17.99 -10.61 -13.71
N LEU A 158 18.70 -9.67 -13.07
CA LEU A 158 18.36 -8.24 -13.12
C LEU A 158 18.47 -7.67 -14.54
N SER A 159 19.50 -8.06 -15.29
CA SER A 159 19.67 -7.66 -16.69
C SER A 159 18.55 -8.21 -17.57
N GLY A 160 18.18 -9.48 -17.39
CA GLY A 160 17.06 -10.11 -18.10
C GLY A 160 15.73 -9.43 -17.77
N MET A 161 15.48 -9.13 -16.49
CA MET A 161 14.30 -8.37 -16.06
C MET A 161 14.28 -6.95 -16.64
N ALA A 162 15.42 -6.26 -16.69
CA ALA A 162 15.51 -4.93 -17.26
C ALA A 162 15.26 -4.94 -18.78
N VAL A 163 15.86 -5.90 -19.51
CA VAL A 163 15.61 -6.08 -20.95
C VAL A 163 14.14 -6.40 -21.19
N LEU A 164 13.57 -7.34 -20.45
CA LEU A 164 12.15 -7.67 -20.56
C LEU A 164 11.26 -6.46 -20.25
N SER A 165 11.58 -5.70 -19.21
CA SER A 165 10.88 -4.47 -18.86
C SER A 165 10.92 -3.46 -20.00
N LEU A 166 12.08 -3.27 -20.65
CA LEU A 166 12.23 -2.34 -21.77
C LEU A 166 11.45 -2.81 -23.01
N VAL A 167 11.47 -4.11 -23.31
CA VAL A 167 10.71 -4.70 -24.41
C VAL A 167 9.20 -4.54 -24.18
N LEU A 168 8.74 -4.79 -22.96
CA LEU A 168 7.32 -4.67 -22.59
C LEU A 168 6.87 -3.21 -22.41
N MET A 169 7.80 -2.26 -22.31
CA MET A 169 7.52 -0.82 -22.22
C MET A 169 6.95 -0.23 -23.52
N SER A 170 6.80 -1.04 -24.58
CA SER A 170 6.25 -0.63 -25.89
C SER A 170 4.78 -0.21 -25.87
N ARG A 171 4.12 -0.18 -24.70
CA ARG A 171 2.83 0.48 -24.50
C ARG A 171 3.05 1.77 -23.71
N THR A 172 3.25 2.87 -24.42
CA THR A 172 3.31 4.21 -23.84
C THR A 172 1.96 4.54 -23.20
N GLY A 173 1.90 4.56 -21.86
CA GLY A 173 0.89 5.35 -21.16
C GLY A 173 1.29 6.82 -21.30
N GLU A 174 0.39 7.66 -21.81
CA GLU A 174 0.64 9.09 -21.96
C GLU A 174 1.12 9.69 -20.62
N PHE A 175 2.26 10.36 -20.67
CA PHE A 175 2.91 10.94 -19.51
C PHE A 175 2.10 12.18 -19.08
N LEU A 176 1.41 12.08 -17.94
CA LEU A 176 0.57 13.13 -17.30
C LEU A 176 1.40 14.33 -16.76
N TYR A 177 2.34 14.89 -17.53
CA TYR A 177 3.15 16.06 -17.12
C TYR A 177 2.80 17.37 -17.86
N PHE A 178 1.76 17.40 -18.69
CA PHE A 178 1.37 18.62 -19.43
C PHE A 178 0.20 19.40 -18.83
N GLN A 179 -0.09 19.28 -17.53
CA GLN A 179 -1.07 20.13 -16.85
C GLN A 179 -0.52 20.77 -15.57
N PHE A 180 0.54 21.55 -15.74
CA PHE A 180 0.92 22.61 -14.79
C PHE A 180 0.72 23.96 -15.46
#